data_AF-A0A3A3GNA2-F1
#
_entry.id   AF-A0A3A3GNA2-F1
#
_cell.length_a   1.000
_cell.length_b   1.000
_cell.length_c   1.000
_cell.angle_alpha   90.00
_cell.angle_beta   90.00
_cell.angle_gamma   90.00
#
_symmetry.space_group_name_H-M   'P 1'
#
loop_
_entity.id
_entity.type
_entity.pdbx_description
1 polymer ?
#
loop_
_entity_poly.entity_id
_entity_poly.type
_entity_poly.pdbx_seq_one_letter_code
_entity_poly.pdbx_strand_id
1 'polypeptide(L)'
;MTDFVAMRRKHIAWNIAQNPTAITIHRKEKIRKGGGHDEIERDLPPVTVRIFMARSQIPQTVSVMAGTKQTDKAYSLLADEYADIKAGPNVTDRFEALGETFEVVSVQPQIVQGVTVGYQADLERVK
;
A
#
# COMPACT_ATOMS: atom_id res chain seq x y z
N MET A 1 21.98 -12.51 -22.76
CA MET A 1 20.69 -12.87 -22.15
C MET A 1 20.21 -11.65 -21.36
N THR A 2 19.02 -11.14 -21.64
CA THR A 2 18.51 -9.92 -20.99
C THR A 2 18.02 -10.25 -19.58
N ASP A 3 18.52 -9.51 -18.58
CA ASP A 3 18.03 -9.62 -17.20
C ASP A 3 16.73 -8.81 -17.06
N PHE A 4 15.60 -9.51 -17.18
CA PHE A 4 14.27 -8.92 -17.09
C PHE A 4 13.93 -8.44 -15.66
N VAL A 5 14.51 -9.05 -14.63
CA VAL A 5 14.31 -8.67 -13.23
C VAL A 5 14.95 -7.31 -12.98
N ALA A 6 16.24 -7.16 -13.33
CA ALA A 6 16.95 -5.90 -13.17
C ALA A 6 16.33 -4.78 -14.02
N MET A 7 15.90 -5.09 -15.24
CA MET A 7 15.20 -4.12 -16.09
C MET A 7 13.89 -3.66 -15.46
N ARG A 8 13.09 -4.57 -14.89
CA ARG A 8 11.80 -4.21 -14.30
C ARG A 8 11.95 -3.38 -13.03
N ARG A 9 12.93 -3.67 -12.17
CA ARG A 9 13.26 -2.84 -11.00
C ARG A 9 13.66 -1.42 -11.41
N LYS A 10 14.49 -1.28 -12.46
CA LYS A 10 14.84 0.05 -13.03
C LYS A 10 13.62 0.81 -13.52
N HIS A 11 12.67 0.14 -14.18
CA HIS A 11 11.43 0.78 -14.62
C HIS A 11 10.54 1.22 -13.45
N ILE A 12 10.45 0.43 -12.38
CA ILE A 12 9.69 0.80 -11.17
C ILE A 12 10.35 1.98 -10.47
N ALA A 13 11.67 1.94 -10.26
CA ALA A 13 12.41 3.05 -9.67
C ALA A 13 12.28 4.35 -10.51
N TRP A 14 12.41 4.25 -11.84
CA TRP A 14 12.20 5.38 -12.74
C TRP A 14 10.77 5.93 -12.64
N ASN A 15 9.77 5.06 -12.54
CA ASN A 15 8.38 5.45 -12.40
C ASN A 15 8.11 6.17 -11.08
N ILE A 16 8.68 5.68 -9.97
CA ILE A 16 8.61 6.33 -8.66
C ILE A 16 9.24 7.73 -8.73
N ALA A 17 10.42 7.84 -9.36
CA ALA A 17 11.14 9.11 -9.50
C ALA A 17 10.38 10.19 -10.30
N GLN A 18 9.35 9.83 -11.09
CA GLN A 18 8.53 10.82 -11.79
C GLN A 18 7.60 11.61 -10.85
N ASN A 19 7.19 11.03 -9.72
CA ASN A 19 6.36 11.69 -8.71
C ASN A 19 6.60 11.05 -7.34
N PRO A 20 7.79 11.25 -6.75
CA PRO A 20 8.18 10.59 -5.51
C PRO A 20 7.43 11.19 -4.33
N THR A 21 7.05 10.34 -3.38
CA THR A 21 6.41 10.71 -2.12
C THR A 21 7.08 9.94 -1.01
N ALA A 22 7.72 10.65 -0.08
CA ALA A 22 8.23 10.05 1.13
C ALA A 22 7.07 9.81 2.10
N ILE A 23 6.94 8.58 2.60
CA ILE A 23 5.92 8.21 3.59
C ILE A 23 6.56 7.51 4.78
N THR A 24 6.00 7.74 5.97
CA THR A 24 6.31 6.97 7.18
C THR A 24 5.10 6.13 7.51
N ILE A 25 5.27 4.81 7.53
CA ILE A 25 4.18 3.88 7.80
C ILE A 25 4.06 3.68 9.30
N HIS A 26 2.90 4.01 9.85
CA HIS A 26 2.46 3.59 11.15
C HIS A 26 1.76 2.23 11.04
N ARG A 27 2.37 1.20 11.62
CA ARG A 27 1.90 -0.18 11.57
C ARG A 27 1.30 -0.59 12.91
N LYS A 28 0.08 -1.12 12.86
CA LYS A 28 -0.61 -1.78 13.97
C LYS A 28 -0.74 -3.27 13.69
N GLU A 29 -0.18 -4.12 14.54
CA GLU A 29 -0.23 -5.58 14.43
C GLU A 29 -0.98 -6.20 15.62
N LYS A 30 -1.91 -7.12 15.35
CA LYS A 30 -2.60 -7.94 16.36
C LYS A 30 -1.85 -9.23 16.58
N ILE A 31 -1.33 -9.43 17.78
CA ILE A 31 -0.57 -10.62 18.16
C ILE A 31 -1.39 -11.45 19.12
N ARG A 32 -1.52 -12.75 18.83
CA ARG A 32 -2.25 -13.67 19.71
C ARG A 32 -1.47 -13.85 21.02
N LYS A 33 -2.14 -13.62 22.15
CA LYS A 33 -1.55 -13.81 23.49
C LYS A 33 -2.59 -14.44 24.40
N GLY A 34 -2.33 -15.69 24.80
CA GLY A 34 -3.29 -16.49 25.55
C GLY A 34 -4.61 -16.67 24.78
N GLY A 35 -5.73 -16.42 25.47
CA GLY A 35 -7.10 -16.51 24.91
C GLY A 35 -7.55 -15.29 24.10
N GLY A 36 -6.71 -14.26 23.92
CA GLY A 36 -7.06 -13.01 23.23
C GLY A 36 -5.96 -12.50 22.28
N HIS A 37 -6.04 -11.21 21.94
CA HIS A 37 -5.07 -10.50 21.10
C HIS A 37 -4.53 -9.28 21.83
N ASP A 38 -3.21 -9.09 21.78
CA ASP A 38 -2.55 -7.82 22.09
C ASP A 38 -2.36 -7.02 20.79
N GLU A 39 -2.25 -5.70 20.91
CA GLU A 39 -1.96 -4.80 19.79
C GLU A 39 -0.57 -4.18 20.00
N ILE A 40 0.26 -4.23 18.96
CA ILE A 40 1.56 -3.56 18.93
C ILE A 40 1.54 -2.54 17.81
N GLU A 41 1.97 -1.32 18.14
CA GLU A 41 2.06 -0.21 17.20
C GLU A 41 3.54 0.20 17.05
N ARG A 42 3.97 0.47 15.82
CA ARG A 42 5.31 0.96 15.51
C ARG A 42 5.34 1.78 14.22
N ASP A 43 6.27 2.72 14.16
CA ASP A 43 6.62 3.38 12.91
C ASP A 43 7.73 2.62 12.18
N LEU A 44 7.57 2.44 10.88
CA LEU A 44 8.59 1.89 10.01
C LEU A 44 9.50 2.99 9.48
N PRO A 45 10.75 2.66 9.07
CA PRO A 45 11.61 3.63 8.39
C PRO A 45 10.92 4.26 7.18
N PRO A 46 11.13 5.56 6.91
CA PRO A 46 10.53 6.21 5.76
C PRO A 46 10.90 5.53 4.44
N VAL A 47 9.93 5.40 3.56
CA VAL A 47 10.12 4.85 2.20
C VAL A 47 9.65 5.84 1.15
N THR A 48 10.27 5.79 -0.03
CA THR A 48 9.85 6.60 -1.18
C THR A 48 8.97 5.78 -2.09
N VAL A 49 7.74 6.22 -2.28
CA VAL A 49 6.74 5.58 -3.13
C VAL A 49 6.24 6.56 -4.18
N ARG A 50 5.40 6.09 -5.11
CA ARG A 50 4.57 6.97 -5.94
C ARG A 50 3.12 6.71 -5.63
N ILE A 51 2.38 7.75 -5.23
CA ILE A 51 0.94 7.71 -5.03
C ILE A 51 0.25 8.27 -6.29
N PHE A 52 -0.82 7.61 -6.72
CA PHE A 52 -1.61 8.02 -7.87
C PHE A 52 -3.08 7.66 -7.68
N MET A 53 -3.96 8.38 -8.37
CA MET A 53 -5.38 8.01 -8.40
C MET A 53 -5.53 6.74 -9.21
N ALA A 54 -6.14 5.71 -8.63
CA ALA A 54 -6.48 4.50 -9.33
C ALA A 54 -7.49 4.85 -10.45
N ARG A 55 -7.20 4.43 -11.68
CA ARG A 55 -8.13 4.59 -12.80
C ARG A 55 -9.27 3.59 -12.63
N SER A 56 -10.24 3.87 -11.75
CA SER A 56 -11.52 3.18 -11.83
C SER A 56 -12.40 3.89 -12.86
N GLN A 57 -12.83 3.16 -13.89
CA GLN A 57 -13.91 3.61 -14.78
C GLN A 57 -15.30 3.37 -14.18
N ILE A 58 -15.40 2.81 -12.97
CA ILE A 58 -16.68 2.41 -12.35
C ILE A 58 -16.68 2.79 -10.86
N PRO A 59 -17.63 3.62 -10.39
CA PRO A 59 -17.80 3.89 -8.96
C PRO A 59 -17.98 2.57 -8.20
N GLN A 60 -17.15 2.32 -7.19
CA GLN A 60 -17.35 1.17 -6.31
C GLN A 60 -18.32 1.57 -5.19
N THR A 61 -19.50 0.96 -5.19
CA THR A 61 -20.44 1.05 -4.07
C THR A 61 -20.06 0.01 -3.03
N VAL A 62 -19.56 0.43 -1.88
CA VAL A 62 -19.36 -0.47 -0.74
C VAL A 62 -20.59 -0.35 0.17
N SER A 63 -21.40 -1.41 0.21
CA SER A 63 -22.52 -1.53 1.15
C SER A 63 -22.01 -1.97 2.52
N VAL A 64 -21.95 -1.05 3.46
CA VAL A 64 -21.70 -1.37 4.87
C VAL A 64 -23.07 -1.50 5.56
N MET A 65 -23.19 -2.33 6.59
CA MET A 65 -24.45 -2.59 7.32
C MET A 65 -25.18 -1.33 7.85
N ALA A 66 -24.55 -0.15 7.82
CA ALA A 66 -25.09 1.14 8.24
C ALA A 66 -25.30 2.16 7.08
N GLY A 67 -25.14 1.76 5.81
CA GLY A 67 -25.35 2.62 4.65
C GLY A 67 -24.29 2.46 3.54
N THR A 68 -24.57 3.03 2.37
CA THR A 68 -23.65 3.06 1.22
C THR A 68 -22.58 4.14 1.42
N LYS A 69 -21.29 3.74 1.45
CA LYS A 69 -20.17 4.69 1.38
C LYS A 69 -19.72 4.77 -0.09
N GLN A 70 -19.88 5.95 -0.70
CA GLN A 70 -19.30 6.24 -2.00
C GLN A 70 -17.89 6.81 -1.77
N THR A 71 -16.85 6.05 -2.11
CA THR A 71 -15.46 6.50 -2.08
C THR A 71 -15.12 7.11 -3.45
N ASP A 72 -15.31 8.43 -3.58
CA ASP A 72 -15.17 9.15 -4.87
C ASP A 72 -13.76 9.12 -5.49
N LYS A 73 -12.72 8.68 -4.76
CA LYS A 73 -11.34 8.61 -5.25
C LYS A 73 -10.64 7.39 -4.67
N ALA A 74 -10.49 6.33 -5.46
CA ALA A 74 -9.58 5.23 -5.14
C ALA A 74 -8.13 5.70 -5.41
N TYR A 75 -7.24 5.48 -4.44
CA TYR A 75 -5.81 5.77 -4.59
C TYR A 75 -5.05 4.44 -4.65
N SER A 76 -3.92 4.44 -5.34
CA SER A 76 -2.96 3.35 -5.31
C SER A 76 -1.56 3.90 -5.10
N LEU A 77 -0.67 3.06 -4.61
CA LEU A 77 0.76 3.35 -4.53
C LEU A 77 1.58 2.31 -5.30
N LEU A 78 2.75 2.75 -5.78
CA LEU A 78 3.80 1.90 -6.33
C LEU A 78 5.04 2.03 -5.44
N ALA A 79 5.59 0.90 -5.02
CA ALA A 79 6.80 0.80 -4.20
C ALA A 79 7.81 -0.18 -4.81
N ASP A 80 9.08 -0.03 -4.43
CA ASP A 80 10.18 -0.90 -4.86
C ASP A 80 10.15 -2.29 -4.23
N GLU A 81 11.10 -3.15 -4.58
CA GLU A 81 11.16 -4.54 -4.12
C GLU A 81 11.45 -4.70 -2.61
N TYR A 82 11.90 -3.65 -1.91
CA TYR A 82 12.29 -3.69 -0.51
C TYR A 82 11.21 -3.13 0.42
N ALA A 83 10.13 -2.60 -0.13
CA ALA A 83 9.07 -1.99 0.65
C ALA A 83 8.38 -3.00 1.58
N ASP A 84 8.41 -2.73 2.89
CA ASP A 84 7.65 -3.48 3.90
C ASP A 84 6.29 -2.82 4.10
N ILE A 85 5.34 -3.15 3.21
CA ILE A 85 3.95 -2.66 3.25
C ILE A 85 3.02 -3.86 3.44
N LYS A 86 2.08 -3.75 4.38
CA LYS A 86 1.17 -4.83 4.74
C LYS A 86 -0.28 -4.36 4.81
N ALA A 87 -1.17 -5.28 4.47
CA ALA A 87 -2.60 -5.16 4.70
C ALA A 87 -3.15 -6.55 5.06
N GLY A 88 -4.01 -6.63 6.07
CA GLY A 88 -4.65 -7.88 6.44
C GLY A 88 -5.49 -7.80 7.72
N PRO A 89 -6.15 -8.90 8.12
CA PRO A 89 -7.06 -8.90 9.27
C PRO A 89 -6.36 -8.62 10.61
N ASN A 90 -5.06 -8.89 10.69
CA ASN A 90 -4.23 -8.73 11.88
C ASN A 90 -3.16 -7.66 11.72
N VAL A 91 -3.13 -6.92 10.61
CA VAL A 91 -2.15 -5.87 10.37
C VAL A 91 -2.74 -4.73 9.57
N THR A 92 -2.56 -3.52 10.07
CA THR A 92 -3.00 -2.28 9.43
C THR A 92 -1.80 -1.37 9.29
N ASP A 93 -1.49 -0.99 8.05
CA ASP A 93 -0.52 0.05 7.74
C ASP A 93 -1.25 1.33 7.37
N ARG A 94 -0.86 2.44 8.01
CA ARG A 94 -1.38 3.79 7.74
C ARG A 94 -0.23 4.77 7.56
N PHE A 95 -0.47 5.82 6.79
CA PHE A 95 0.50 6.90 6.64
C PHE A 95 -0.20 8.19 6.21
N GLU A 96 0.48 9.31 6.41
CA GLU A 96 0.05 10.61 5.92
C GLU A 96 0.81 10.98 4.64
N ALA A 97 0.08 11.44 3.62
CA ALA A 97 0.67 11.95 2.39
C ALA A 97 -0.35 12.85 1.66
N LEU A 98 0.13 13.80 0.86
CA LEU A 98 -0.74 14.64 0.01
C LEU A 98 -1.84 15.40 0.80
N GLY A 99 -1.61 15.68 2.10
CA GLY A 99 -2.60 16.31 2.98
C GLY A 99 -3.74 15.40 3.46
N GLU A 100 -3.59 14.08 3.31
CA GLU A 100 -4.58 13.07 3.64
C GLU A 100 -3.95 11.94 4.47
N THR A 101 -4.77 11.25 5.26
CA THR A 101 -4.37 9.99 5.91
C THR A 101 -4.88 8.82 5.08
N PHE A 102 -3.99 7.87 4.79
CA PHE A 102 -4.29 6.67 4.03
C PHE A 102 -4.15 5.42 4.88
N GLU A 103 -5.05 4.47 4.66
CA GLU A 103 -4.92 3.08 5.09
C GLU A 103 -4.63 2.20 3.88
N VAL A 104 -3.68 1.28 4.03
CA VAL A 104 -3.38 0.27 3.02
C VAL A 104 -4.41 -0.85 3.11
N VAL A 105 -5.20 -1.02 2.06
CA VAL A 105 -6.29 -2.02 2.05
C VAL A 105 -5.92 -3.31 1.33
N SER A 106 -4.95 -3.26 0.42
CA SER A 106 -4.48 -4.44 -0.33
C SER A 106 -3.03 -4.24 -0.76
N VAL A 107 -2.26 -5.33 -0.87
CA VAL A 107 -0.86 -5.30 -1.35
C VAL A 107 -0.67 -6.43 -2.36
N GLN A 108 -0.23 -6.11 -3.58
CA GLN A 108 0.06 -7.07 -4.65
C GLN A 108 1.54 -7.01 -5.04
N PRO A 109 2.28 -8.13 -4.96
CA PRO A 109 3.64 -8.17 -5.46
C PRO A 109 3.64 -8.12 -7.00
N GLN A 110 4.54 -7.32 -7.57
CA GLN A 110 4.90 -7.42 -8.97
C GLN A 110 5.99 -8.48 -9.12
N ILE A 111 5.72 -9.53 -9.90
CA ILE A 111 6.60 -10.70 -10.03
C ILE A 111 7.11 -10.83 -11.47
N VAL A 112 8.42 -11.00 -11.63
CA VAL A 112 9.06 -11.34 -12.90
C VAL A 112 9.92 -12.58 -12.69
N GLN A 113 9.67 -13.64 -13.46
CA GLN A 113 10.42 -14.90 -13.38
C GLN A 113 10.50 -15.47 -11.94
N GLY A 114 9.41 -15.35 -11.18
CA GLY A 114 9.33 -15.81 -9.79
C GLY A 114 9.99 -14.87 -8.75
N VAL A 115 10.57 -13.75 -9.18
CA VAL A 115 11.23 -12.77 -8.30
C VAL A 115 10.34 -11.54 -8.13
N THR A 116 10.13 -11.12 -6.87
CA THR A 116 9.48 -9.86 -6.57
C THR A 116 10.36 -8.68 -6.99
N VAL A 117 9.78 -7.78 -7.78
CA VAL A 117 10.45 -6.60 -8.35
C VAL A 117 9.86 -5.29 -7.84
N GLY A 118 8.78 -5.35 -7.06
CA GLY A 118 8.12 -4.21 -6.45
C GLY A 118 6.74 -4.57 -5.94
N TYR A 119 6.04 -3.59 -5.39
CA TYR A 119 4.68 -3.76 -4.87
C TYR A 119 3.76 -2.69 -5.41
N GLN A 120 2.53 -3.08 -5.70
CA GLN A 120 1.42 -2.16 -5.86
C GLN A 120 0.47 -2.37 -4.68
N ALA A 121 -0.12 -1.29 -4.19
CA ALA A 121 -1.10 -1.39 -3.12
C ALA A 121 -2.24 -0.41 -3.33
N ASP A 122 -3.43 -0.80 -2.89
CA ASP A 122 -4.60 0.06 -2.88
C ASP A 122 -4.70 0.79 -1.55
N LEU A 123 -5.17 2.03 -1.64
CA LEU A 123 -5.27 2.95 -0.51
C LEU A 123 -6.71 3.43 -0.36
N GLU A 124 -7.17 3.45 0.88
CA GLU A 124 -8.38 4.14 1.27
C GLU A 124 -8.03 5.39 2.09
N ARG A 125 -8.70 6.50 1.79
CA ARG A 125 -8.64 7.70 2.64
C ARG A 125 -9.41 7.45 3.92
N VAL A 126 -8.74 7.61 5.05
CA VAL A 126 -9.34 7.54 6.38
C VAL A 126 -9.40 8.95 6.98
N LYS A 127 -10.50 9.25 7.67
CA LYS A 127 -10.69 10.52 8.41
C LYS A 127 -10.34 10.32 9.86
#